data_AF-A0A6I9QKC9-F1
#
_entry.id   AF-A0A6I9QKC9-F1
#
_cell.length_a   1.000
_cell.length_b   1.000
_cell.length_c   1.000
_cell.angle_alpha   90.00
_cell.angle_beta   90.00
_cell.angle_gamma   90.00
#
_symmetry.space_group_name_H-M   'P 1'
#
loop_
_entity.id
_entity.type
_entity.pdbx_description
1 polymer ?
#
loop_
_entity_poly.entity_id
_entity_poly.type
_entity_poly.pdbx_seq_one_letter_code
_entity_poly.pdbx_strand_id
1 'polypeptide(L)'
;MMSQKDPVAAAARKYKPMQSAVPGTTLGPIEIEAFLGGGKLFDTPGVHLHHRQAAVVHSEDLPSLAPQSRLRGQSFPAVSEKSTLKDTDDIGLNGFSLFWGGLVRIDVIKVLPRTRLTFYGPRKLQIHMVPTVEANEFYHKELGIILTPPLVKKEQNPGLD
;
A
#
# COMPACT_ATOMS: atom_id res chain seq x y z
N MET A 1 -8.54 -38.86 3.58
CA MET A 1 -9.29 -39.09 2.32
C MET A 1 -10.38 -38.04 2.03
N MET A 2 -10.30 -36.81 2.58
CA MET A 2 -11.24 -35.73 2.22
C MET A 2 -10.74 -34.84 1.06
N SER A 3 -9.44 -34.84 0.77
CA SER A 3 -8.84 -33.99 -0.28
C SER A 3 -9.07 -34.49 -1.72
N GLN A 4 -9.60 -35.70 -1.92
CA GLN A 4 -9.87 -36.25 -3.26
C GLN A 4 -11.26 -35.86 -3.80
N LYS A 5 -12.15 -35.35 -2.95
CA LYS A 5 -13.53 -35.01 -3.33
C LYS A 5 -13.74 -33.52 -3.57
N ASP A 6 -12.75 -32.68 -3.29
CA ASP A 6 -12.79 -31.25 -3.55
C ASP A 6 -11.97 -30.94 -4.82
N PRO A 7 -12.64 -30.61 -5.96
CA PRO A 7 -11.96 -30.31 -7.22
C PRO A 7 -11.06 -29.06 -7.13
N VAL A 8 -11.35 -28.12 -6.22
CA VAL A 8 -10.54 -26.92 -6.00
C VAL A 8 -9.26 -27.25 -5.23
N ALA A 9 -9.37 -28.06 -4.18
CA ALA A 9 -8.21 -28.54 -3.42
C ALA A 9 -7.30 -29.46 -4.26
N ALA A 10 -7.89 -30.25 -5.17
CA ALA A 10 -7.14 -31.09 -6.09
C ALA A 10 -6.34 -30.28 -7.13
N ALA A 11 -6.92 -29.19 -7.65
CA ALA A 11 -6.22 -28.28 -8.58
C ALA A 11 -5.06 -27.53 -7.90
N ALA A 12 -5.21 -27.17 -6.61
CA ALA A 12 -4.19 -26.46 -5.84
C ALA A 12 -2.89 -27.25 -5.68
N ARG A 13 -2.93 -28.59 -5.69
CA ARG A 13 -1.72 -29.44 -5.62
C ARG A 13 -0.77 -29.28 -6.82
N LYS A 14 -1.27 -28.79 -7.96
CA LYS A 14 -0.48 -28.65 -9.19
C LYS A 14 0.44 -27.42 -9.17
N TYR A 15 0.18 -26.46 -8.30
CA TYR A 15 0.89 -25.18 -8.27
C TYR A 15 1.72 -25.03 -7.00
N LYS A 16 2.95 -24.52 -7.14
CA LYS A 16 3.76 -24.14 -5.97
C LYS A 16 3.09 -22.95 -5.27
N PRO A 17 3.19 -22.83 -3.93
CA PRO A 17 2.73 -21.65 -3.21
C PRO A 17 3.33 -20.39 -3.84
N MET A 18 2.48 -19.45 -4.27
CA MET A 18 2.89 -18.17 -4.80
C MET A 18 2.29 -17.06 -3.95
N GLN A 19 3.10 -16.04 -3.68
CA GLN A 19 2.65 -14.85 -2.97
C GLN A 19 1.99 -13.89 -3.96
N SER A 20 0.74 -13.50 -3.70
CA SER A 20 0.01 -12.48 -4.46
C SER A 20 -0.15 -11.20 -3.62
N ALA A 21 -0.05 -10.04 -4.27
CA ALA A 21 -0.41 -8.75 -3.67
C ALA A 21 -1.93 -8.50 -3.68
N VAL A 22 -2.67 -9.25 -4.49
CA VAL A 22 -4.14 -9.17 -4.62
C VAL A 22 -4.79 -10.11 -3.59
N PRO A 23 -5.89 -9.71 -2.93
CA PRO A 23 -6.68 -10.57 -2.07
C PRO A 23 -7.04 -11.86 -2.79
N GLY A 24 -6.38 -12.92 -2.37
CA GLY A 24 -6.52 -14.26 -2.93
C GLY A 24 -5.80 -15.17 -1.97
N THR A 25 -6.50 -15.57 -0.91
CA THR A 25 -6.00 -16.58 0.01
C THR A 25 -6.42 -17.95 -0.48
N THR A 26 -5.82 -18.97 0.12
CA THR A 26 -6.23 -20.35 -0.08
C THR A 26 -7.73 -20.50 0.20
N LEU A 27 -8.46 -21.23 -0.65
CA LEU A 27 -9.92 -21.45 -0.52
C LEU A 27 -10.25 -22.66 0.36
N GLY A 28 -9.33 -23.62 0.46
CA GLY A 28 -9.46 -24.82 1.27
C GLY A 28 -8.11 -25.25 1.86
N PRO A 29 -8.09 -26.15 2.85
CA PRO A 29 -6.83 -26.59 3.45
C PRO A 29 -5.96 -27.31 2.41
N ILE A 30 -4.70 -26.88 2.26
CA ILE A 30 -3.69 -27.55 1.45
C ILE A 30 -2.76 -28.32 2.37
N GLU A 31 -2.64 -29.62 2.11
CA GLU A 31 -1.75 -30.52 2.83
C GLU A 31 -0.38 -30.58 2.15
N ILE A 32 0.68 -30.37 2.93
CA ILE A 32 2.08 -30.35 2.47
C ILE A 32 2.90 -31.39 3.28
N GLU A 33 3.52 -32.33 2.55
CA GLU A 33 4.46 -33.31 3.11
C GLU A 33 5.85 -32.67 3.26
N ALA A 34 6.02 -31.86 4.30
CA ALA A 34 7.22 -31.06 4.52
C ALA A 34 8.31 -31.76 5.36
N PHE A 35 8.01 -32.89 6.01
CA PHE A 35 8.85 -33.46 7.06
C PHE A 35 9.22 -34.93 6.76
N LEU A 36 10.53 -35.21 6.74
CA LEU A 36 11.08 -36.55 6.48
C LEU A 36 10.72 -37.59 7.56
N GLY A 37 10.45 -37.16 8.80
CA GLY A 37 10.09 -38.02 9.93
C GLY A 37 8.59 -38.33 10.06
N GLY A 38 7.79 -37.95 9.06
CA GLY A 38 6.33 -37.97 9.15
C GLY A 38 5.75 -36.66 9.72
N GLY A 39 4.43 -36.53 9.69
CA GLY A 39 3.72 -35.29 9.98
C GLY A 39 3.44 -34.46 8.71
N LYS A 40 2.42 -33.59 8.78
CA LYS A 40 1.90 -32.81 7.65
C LYS A 40 1.77 -31.35 8.05
N LEU A 41 2.18 -30.44 7.17
CA LEU A 41 1.92 -29.01 7.30
C LEU A 41 0.62 -28.69 6.55
N PHE A 42 -0.28 -27.95 7.18
CA PHE A 42 -1.53 -27.52 6.56
C PHE A 42 -1.50 -26.01 6.33
N ASP A 43 -1.59 -25.60 5.07
CA ASP A 43 -1.92 -24.22 4.72
C ASP A 43 -3.44 -24.06 4.77
N THR A 44 -3.93 -23.18 5.64
CA THR A 44 -5.36 -23.00 5.90
C THR A 44 -5.90 -21.80 5.13
N PRO A 45 -7.22 -21.76 4.84
CA PRO A 45 -7.83 -20.57 4.30
C PRO A 45 -7.51 -19.31 5.11
N GLY A 46 -7.08 -18.27 4.42
CA GLY A 46 -6.75 -17.00 5.06
C GLY A 46 -8.01 -16.24 5.47
N VAL A 47 -7.98 -15.63 6.65
CA VAL A 47 -9.10 -14.80 7.13
C VAL A 47 -9.08 -13.45 6.42
N HIS A 48 -10.16 -13.13 5.72
CA HIS A 48 -10.36 -11.80 5.14
C HIS A 48 -10.80 -10.82 6.22
N LEU A 49 -10.01 -9.76 6.44
CA LEU A 49 -10.30 -8.72 7.42
C LEU A 49 -10.56 -7.40 6.69
N HIS A 50 -11.81 -6.94 6.74
CA HIS A 50 -12.29 -5.76 5.99
C HIS A 50 -11.58 -4.45 6.36
N HIS A 51 -10.99 -4.36 7.55
CA HIS A 51 -10.25 -3.17 8.01
C HIS A 51 -8.80 -3.14 7.50
N ARG A 52 -8.30 -4.20 6.85
CA ARG A 52 -6.95 -4.19 6.28
C ARG A 52 -6.92 -3.30 5.04
N GLN A 53 -5.85 -2.52 4.88
CA GLN A 53 -5.66 -1.64 3.71
C GLN A 53 -5.87 -2.38 2.38
N ALA A 54 -5.35 -3.61 2.25
CA ALA A 54 -5.50 -4.41 1.05
C ALA A 54 -6.95 -4.87 0.75
N ALA A 55 -7.85 -4.80 1.72
CA ALA A 55 -9.28 -5.07 1.56
C ALA A 55 -10.08 -3.79 1.24
N VAL A 56 -9.57 -2.62 1.59
CA VAL A 56 -10.21 -1.31 1.36
C VAL A 56 -9.81 -0.71 0.00
N VAL A 57 -8.58 -1.00 -0.45
CA VAL A 57 -8.04 -0.50 -1.72
C VAL A 57 -8.45 -1.42 -2.88
N HIS A 58 -8.80 -0.83 -4.02
CA HIS A 58 -9.12 -1.58 -5.23
C HIS A 58 -7.95 -2.45 -5.70
N SER A 59 -8.28 -3.64 -6.24
CA SER A 59 -7.29 -4.63 -6.67
C SER A 59 -6.27 -4.11 -7.69
N GLU A 60 -6.66 -3.15 -8.53
CA GLU A 60 -5.81 -2.50 -9.54
C GLU A 60 -4.71 -1.63 -8.91
N ASP A 61 -4.96 -1.08 -7.73
CA ASP A 61 -4.02 -0.21 -7.01
C ASP A 61 -3.06 -1.01 -6.12
N LEU A 62 -3.41 -2.23 -5.72
CA LEU A 62 -2.61 -3.05 -4.81
C LEU A 62 -1.19 -3.35 -5.30
N PRO A 63 -0.93 -3.62 -6.59
CA PRO A 63 0.43 -3.80 -7.08
C PRO A 63 1.32 -2.57 -6.85
N SER A 64 0.74 -1.36 -6.83
CA SER A 64 1.48 -0.11 -6.58
C SER A 64 1.87 0.05 -5.10
N LEU A 65 1.09 -0.53 -4.19
CA LEU A 65 1.32 -0.51 -2.75
C LEU A 65 2.25 -1.63 -2.28
N ALA A 66 2.32 -2.73 -3.04
CA ALA A 66 3.19 -3.85 -2.73
C ALA A 66 4.68 -3.48 -2.94
N PRO A 67 5.57 -3.76 -1.97
CA PRO A 67 7.01 -3.62 -2.17
C PRO A 67 7.52 -4.57 -3.26
N GLN A 68 7.91 -4.02 -4.42
CA GLN A 68 8.50 -4.78 -5.53
C GLN A 68 10.04 -4.82 -5.49
N SER A 69 10.65 -4.06 -4.59
CA SER A 69 12.10 -3.99 -4.40
C SER A 69 12.42 -3.53 -2.97
N ARG A 70 13.70 -3.58 -2.58
CA ARG A 70 14.14 -3.09 -1.27
C ARG A 70 13.66 -1.65 -1.04
N LEU A 71 12.96 -1.45 0.07
CA LEU A 71 12.48 -0.13 0.49
C LEU A 71 13.67 0.81 0.75
N ARG A 72 13.58 2.03 0.21
CA ARG A 72 14.52 3.12 0.47
C ARG A 72 13.76 4.25 1.14
N GLY A 73 14.35 4.84 2.18
CA GLY A 73 13.76 5.96 2.88
C GLY A 73 13.76 7.22 2.03
N GLN A 74 12.63 7.92 1.98
CA GLN A 74 12.51 9.26 1.41
C GLN A 74 12.24 10.26 2.55
N SER A 75 13.16 11.19 2.79
CA SER A 75 13.08 12.14 3.90
C SER A 75 12.60 13.52 3.46
N PHE A 76 11.68 14.11 4.23
CA PHE A 76 11.13 15.45 4.02
C PHE A 76 11.39 16.36 5.23
N PRO A 77 11.64 17.67 5.05
CA PRO A 77 11.70 18.35 3.75
C PRO A 77 12.94 17.92 2.94
N ALA A 78 12.79 17.80 1.62
CA ALA A 78 13.87 17.37 0.73
C ALA A 78 14.96 18.45 0.67
N VAL A 79 16.21 18.07 0.91
CA VAL A 79 17.35 18.97 0.73
C VAL A 79 17.55 19.14 -0.78
N SER A 80 17.14 20.28 -1.35
CA SER A 80 17.41 20.54 -2.76
C SER A 80 18.79 21.18 -2.93
N GLU A 81 19.65 20.57 -3.76
CA GLU A 81 20.96 21.12 -4.13
C GLU A 81 20.88 22.46 -4.90
N LYS A 82 19.69 22.85 -5.38
CA LYS A 82 19.43 24.12 -6.09
C LYS A 82 18.96 25.26 -5.19
N SER A 83 18.83 25.03 -3.88
CA SER A 83 18.52 26.09 -2.92
C SER A 83 19.79 26.88 -2.62
N THR A 84 20.13 27.76 -3.54
CA THR A 84 21.26 28.70 -3.45
C THR A 84 20.91 29.85 -2.49
N LEU A 85 20.55 29.55 -1.25
CA LEU A 85 20.31 30.58 -0.24
C LEU A 85 20.81 30.08 1.11
N LYS A 86 21.61 30.92 1.75
CA LYS A 86 22.22 30.73 3.07
C LYS A 86 21.18 30.73 4.24
N ASP A 87 19.92 30.42 3.96
CA ASP A 87 18.77 30.47 4.88
C ASP A 87 17.96 29.15 4.89
N THR A 88 18.54 28.03 4.43
CA THR A 88 17.84 26.73 4.35
C THR A 88 17.70 25.99 5.69
N ASP A 89 18.15 26.58 6.79
CA ASP A 89 18.04 26.03 8.14
C ASP A 89 16.63 26.18 8.76
N ASP A 90 15.72 26.93 8.12
CA ASP A 90 14.42 27.29 8.71
C ASP A 90 13.17 26.88 7.90
N ILE A 91 13.32 26.05 6.85
CA ILE A 91 12.15 25.42 6.20
C ILE A 91 11.66 24.28 7.11
N GLY A 92 10.85 24.64 8.09
CA GLY A 92 10.20 23.70 9.00
C GLY A 92 9.02 22.97 8.35
N LEU A 93 8.66 21.81 8.90
CA LEU A 93 7.43 21.08 8.52
C LEU A 93 6.16 21.68 9.13
N ASN A 94 6.30 22.60 10.09
CA ASN A 94 5.16 23.22 10.78
C ASN A 94 4.20 23.88 9.79
N GLY A 95 2.91 23.55 9.90
CA GLY A 95 1.89 24.11 9.02
C GLY A 95 1.85 23.47 7.63
N PHE A 96 2.57 22.37 7.38
CA PHE A 96 2.47 21.58 6.14
C PHE A 96 1.76 20.24 6.34
N SER A 97 1.02 19.84 5.31
CA SER A 97 0.42 18.51 5.16
C SER A 97 1.18 17.70 4.13
N LEU A 98 1.48 16.44 4.45
CA LEU A 98 2.12 15.50 3.54
C LEU A 98 1.10 14.43 3.12
N PHE A 99 0.89 14.31 1.82
CA PHE A 99 0.09 13.27 1.18
C PHE A 99 1.00 12.18 0.64
N TRP A 100 0.71 10.92 0.96
CA TRP A 100 1.43 9.77 0.43
C TRP A 100 0.47 8.94 -0.44
N GLY A 101 0.59 9.16 -1.76
CA GLY A 101 -0.53 8.89 -2.67
C GLY A 101 -1.79 9.64 -2.23
N GLY A 102 -2.95 9.07 -2.51
CA GLY A 102 -4.26 9.52 -2.01
C GLY A 102 -4.77 8.77 -0.78
N LEU A 103 -3.94 7.92 -0.16
CA LEU A 103 -4.35 7.04 0.95
C LEU A 103 -4.00 7.58 2.35
N VAL A 104 -2.91 8.33 2.46
CA VAL A 104 -2.41 8.81 3.75
C VAL A 104 -2.17 10.30 3.68
N ARG A 105 -2.64 11.01 4.71
CA ARG A 105 -2.37 12.42 4.95
C ARG A 105 -1.80 12.58 6.36
N ILE A 106 -0.72 13.34 6.48
CA ILE A 106 -0.09 13.68 7.75
C ILE A 106 -0.05 15.21 7.86
N ASP A 107 -0.80 15.76 8.80
CA ASP A 107 -0.79 17.19 9.10
C ASP A 107 0.22 17.49 10.20
N VAL A 108 1.25 18.27 9.89
CA VAL A 108 2.31 18.60 10.83
C VAL A 108 1.97 19.90 11.55
N ILE A 109 1.35 19.77 12.71
CA ILE A 109 0.93 20.91 13.53
C ILE A 109 2.15 21.62 14.13
N LYS A 110 3.04 20.85 14.78
CA LYS A 110 4.22 21.39 15.47
C LYS A 110 5.31 20.33 15.64
N VAL A 111 6.53 20.69 15.26
CA VAL A 111 7.76 19.91 15.42
C VAL A 111 8.93 20.84 15.74
N LEU A 112 10.02 20.27 16.25
CA LEU A 112 11.27 21.00 16.47
C LEU A 112 11.89 21.42 15.13
N PRO A 113 12.68 22.51 15.10
CA PRO A 113 13.49 22.85 13.93
C PRO A 113 14.32 21.65 13.45
N ARG A 114 14.51 21.54 12.13
CA ARG A 114 15.26 20.44 11.49
C ARG A 114 14.67 19.03 11.66
N THR A 115 13.45 18.88 12.20
CA THR A 115 12.73 17.59 12.20
C THR A 115 12.53 17.11 10.77
N ARG A 116 12.79 15.82 10.53
CA ARG A 116 12.55 15.17 9.24
C ARG A 116 11.58 14.01 9.38
N LEU A 117 10.68 13.87 8.41
CA LEU A 117 9.83 12.69 8.27
C LEU A 117 10.39 11.80 7.17
N THR A 118 10.71 10.55 7.50
CA THR A 118 11.24 9.56 6.55
C THR A 118 10.19 8.50 6.26
N PHE A 119 9.83 8.38 4.98
CA PHE A 119 8.83 7.45 4.49
C PHE A 119 9.50 6.22 3.88
N TYR A 120 9.02 5.03 4.24
CA TYR A 120 9.51 3.75 3.72
C TYR A 120 8.38 3.02 3.01
N GLY A 121 8.36 3.09 1.68
CA GLY A 121 7.36 2.38 0.87
C GLY A 121 7.76 2.26 -0.60
N PRO A 122 6.84 1.79 -1.45
CA PRO A 122 7.12 1.59 -2.87
C PRO A 122 7.60 2.88 -3.53
N ARG A 123 8.69 2.80 -4.31
CA ARG A 123 9.31 3.98 -4.95
C ARG A 123 8.35 4.75 -5.88
N LYS A 124 7.33 4.08 -6.42
CA LYS A 124 6.32 4.69 -7.29
C LYS A 124 5.30 5.55 -6.53
N LEU A 125 5.17 5.35 -5.22
CA LEU A 125 4.21 6.05 -4.39
C LEU A 125 4.77 7.43 -4.02
N GLN A 126 4.27 8.47 -4.70
CA GLN A 126 4.75 9.83 -4.56
C GLN A 126 4.30 10.47 -3.25
N ILE A 127 5.10 11.42 -2.77
CA ILE A 127 4.78 12.23 -1.61
C ILE A 127 4.64 13.68 -2.05
N HIS A 128 3.50 14.28 -1.73
CA HIS A 128 3.19 15.67 -2.03
C HIS A 128 3.09 16.44 -0.71
N MET A 129 3.73 17.60 -0.64
CA MET A 129 3.70 18.47 0.55
C MET A 129 3.03 19.79 0.17
N VAL A 130 2.02 20.20 0.93
CA VAL A 130 1.25 21.43 0.71
C VAL A 130 1.02 22.16 2.03
N PRO A 131 0.79 23.49 2.04
CA PRO A 131 0.34 24.18 3.24
C PRO A 131 -0.93 23.53 3.80
N THR A 132 -1.01 23.34 5.12
CA THR A 132 -2.14 22.66 5.77
C THR A 132 -3.48 23.37 5.51
N VAL A 133 -3.42 24.70 5.35
CA VAL A 133 -4.59 25.53 5.01
C VAL A 133 -5.19 25.20 3.64
N GLU A 134 -4.38 24.69 2.70
CA GLU A 134 -4.80 24.30 1.34
C GLU A 134 -5.08 22.80 1.22
N ALA A 135 -4.73 22.01 2.23
CA ALA A 135 -4.67 20.55 2.11
C ALA A 135 -6.03 19.90 1.79
N ASN A 136 -7.14 20.44 2.29
CA ASN A 136 -8.48 19.94 1.96
C ASN A 136 -8.82 20.16 0.48
N GLU A 137 -8.63 21.40 0.00
CA GLU A 137 -8.90 21.75 -1.40
C GLU A 137 -7.99 20.97 -2.36
N PHE A 138 -6.70 20.89 -2.02
CA PHE A 138 -5.73 20.09 -2.75
C PHE A 138 -6.16 18.62 -2.83
N TYR A 139 -6.56 18.01 -1.72
CA TYR A 139 -7.03 16.62 -1.75
C TYR A 139 -8.23 16.43 -2.65
N HIS A 140 -9.25 17.28 -2.53
CA HIS A 140 -10.46 17.17 -3.35
C HIS A 140 -10.20 17.34 -4.85
N LYS A 141 -9.26 18.21 -5.22
CA LYS A 141 -8.93 18.49 -6.62
C LYS A 141 -8.03 17.41 -7.23
N GLU A 142 -7.09 16.89 -6.45
CA GLU A 142 -5.97 16.10 -6.97
C GLU A 142 -6.09 14.59 -6.71
N LEU A 143 -7.06 14.14 -5.90
CA LEU A 143 -7.38 12.73 -5.68
C LEU A 143 -7.68 12.03 -7.01
N GLY A 144 -6.97 10.94 -7.29
CA GLY A 144 -7.10 10.19 -8.54
C GLY A 144 -6.37 10.78 -9.75
N ILE A 145 -5.79 11.99 -9.63
CA ILE A 145 -4.98 12.62 -10.68
C ILE A 145 -3.50 12.43 -10.35
N ILE A 146 -3.00 13.19 -9.39
CA ILE A 146 -1.62 13.06 -8.88
C ILE A 146 -1.58 12.33 -7.54
N LEU A 147 -2.65 12.45 -6.73
CA LEU A 147 -2.79 11.70 -5.47
C LEU A 147 -3.36 10.32 -5.77
N THR A 148 -2.48 9.44 -6.24
CA THR A 148 -2.79 8.04 -6.56
C THR A 148 -1.82 7.10 -5.83
N PRO A 149 -2.26 5.90 -5.44
CA PRO A 149 -3.65 5.40 -5.43
C PRO A 149 -4.50 6.09 -4.33
N PRO A 150 -5.84 6.03 -4.37
CA PRO A 150 -6.64 5.26 -5.31
C PRO A 150 -6.71 5.90 -6.70
N LEU A 151 -6.79 5.07 -7.74
CA LEU A 151 -7.22 5.54 -9.05
C LEU A 151 -8.73 5.80 -9.00
N VAL A 152 -9.17 7.00 -9.41
CA VAL A 152 -10.60 7.26 -9.57
C VAL A 152 -11.08 6.45 -10.77
N LYS A 153 -11.81 5.36 -10.50
CA LYS A 153 -12.61 4.72 -11.54
C LYS A 153 -13.77 5.64 -11.87
N LYS A 154 -13.96 5.94 -13.17
CA LYS A 154 -15.29 6.32 -13.65
C LYS A 154 -16.21 5.14 -13.30
N GLU A 155 -17.30 5.39 -12.59
CA GLU A 155 -18.35 4.38 -12.39
C GLU A 155 -18.65 3.72 -13.74
N GLN A 156 -18.25 2.46 -13.91
CA GLN A 156 -18.97 1.61 -14.85
C GLN A 156 -20.25 1.27 -14.11
N ASN A 157 -21.34 1.94 -14.51
CA ASN A 157 -22.69 1.53 -14.17
C ASN A 157 -22.74 -0.01 -14.27
N PRO A 158 -23.06 -0.74 -13.18
CA PRO A 158 -23.44 -2.13 -13.32
C PRO A 158 -24.84 -2.09 -13.96
N GLY A 159 -24.86 -1.97 -15.29
CA GLY A 159 -26.08 -2.17 -16.06
C GLY A 159 -26.60 -3.55 -15.72
N LEU A 160 -27.85 -3.59 -15.27
CA LEU A 160 -28.66 -4.80 -15.33
C LEU A 160 -28.62 -5.32 -16.76
N ASP A 161 -28.21 -6.57 -16.92
CA ASP A 161 -28.74 -7.55 -17.87
C ASP A 161 -28.54 -8.96 -17.28
#